data_AF-A0A3N5N5B1-F1
#
_entry.id   AF-A0A3N5N5B1-F1
#
_cell.length_a   1.000
_cell.length_b   1.000
_cell.length_c   1.000
_cell.angle_alpha   90.00
_cell.angle_beta   90.00
_cell.angle_gamma   90.00
#
_symmetry.space_group_name_H-M   'P 1'
#
loop_
_entity.id
_entity.type
_entity.pdbx_description
1 polymer ?
#
loop_
_entity_poly.entity_id
_entity_poly.type
_entity_poly.pdbx_seq_one_letter_code
_entity_poly.pdbx_strand_id
1 'polypeptide(L)' 'MNQTRKDEDPRKEASGLEMRRARAEDLAAIVALLADDPLGRRRERYSDPLPASYREAFEAIDRDPNQFL' A
#
# COMPACT_ATOMS: atom_id res chain seq x y z
N MET A 1 -44.58 0.99 19.76
CA MET A 1 -44.04 0.91 18.39
C MET A 1 -42.68 1.59 18.34
N ASN A 2 -41.61 0.91 18.73
CA ASN A 2 -40.24 1.40 18.53
C ASN A 2 -39.39 0.19 18.13
N GLN A 3 -39.36 -0.08 16.83
CA GLN A 3 -38.50 -1.10 16.25
C GLN A 3 -37.07 -0.53 16.11
N THR A 4 -36.12 -1.31 16.64
CA THR A 4 -34.82 -1.62 16.02
C THR A 4 -33.84 -0.46 15.75
N ARG A 5 -32.98 -0.16 16.73
CA ARG A 5 -31.58 0.19 16.42
C ARG A 5 -30.70 -1.00 16.78
N LYS A 6 -30.67 -1.97 15.86
CA LYS A 6 -29.67 -3.03 15.86
C LYS A 6 -28.41 -2.48 15.19
N ASP A 7 -27.30 -2.63 15.89
CA ASP A 7 -25.98 -2.87 15.31
C ASP A 7 -25.40 -1.75 14.42
N GLU A 8 -24.98 -0.64 15.01
CA GLU A 8 -23.96 0.23 14.38
C GLU A 8 -22.58 -0.28 14.77
N ASP A 9 -21.91 -0.99 13.84
CA ASP A 9 -20.51 -1.38 13.95
C ASP A 9 -19.63 -0.12 13.82
N PRO A 10 -18.82 0.25 14.83
CA PRO A 10 -18.00 1.46 14.82
C PRO A 10 -16.91 1.48 13.72
N ARG A 11 -16.76 0.40 12.94
CA ARG A 11 -15.84 0.33 11.80
C ARG A 11 -16.41 0.90 10.48
N LYS A 12 -17.66 1.39 10.47
CA LYS A 12 -18.37 1.83 9.25
C LYS A 12 -18.10 3.27 8.80
N GLU A 13 -17.09 3.95 9.33
CA GLU A 13 -16.73 5.33 8.95
C GLU A 13 -15.53 5.47 8.01
N ALA A 14 -15.12 4.41 7.29
CA ALA A 14 -14.15 4.55 6.20
C ALA A 14 -14.85 4.91 4.86
N SER A 15 -15.68 5.95 4.84
CA SER A 15 -16.52 6.29 3.67
C SER A 15 -15.78 7.02 2.53
N GLY A 16 -14.45 6.97 2.51
CA GLY A 16 -13.62 7.59 1.47
C GLY A 16 -12.27 6.93 1.19
N LEU A 17 -12.00 5.74 1.72
CA LEU A 17 -10.75 5.02 1.43
C LEU A 17 -10.99 3.97 0.35
N GLU A 18 -10.36 4.16 -0.80
CA GLU A 18 -10.36 3.18 -1.89
C GLU A 18 -9.09 2.33 -1.81
N MET A 19 -9.27 1.01 -1.73
CA MET A 19 -8.17 0.05 -1.83
C MET A 19 -8.09 -0.45 -3.28
N ARG A 20 -6.92 -0.28 -3.91
CA ARG A 20 -6.66 -0.71 -5.29
C ARG A 20 -5.26 -1.32 -5.41
N ARG A 21 -5.03 -2.08 -6.49
CA ARG A 21 -3.67 -2.54 -6.85
C ARG A 21 -2.77 -1.33 -7.07
N ALA A 22 -1.56 -1.39 -6.51
CA ALA A 22 -0.53 -0.40 -6.76
C ALA A 22 -0.12 -0.42 -8.24
N ARG A 23 0.29 0.73 -8.76
CA ARG A 23 0.83 0.92 -10.11
C ARG A 23 2.27 1.44 -9.98
N ALA A 24 3.03 1.40 -11.07
CA ALA A 24 4.42 1.85 -11.07
C ALA A 24 4.60 3.32 -10.64
N GLU A 25 3.57 4.16 -10.85
CA GLU A 25 3.53 5.56 -10.40
C GLU A 25 3.46 5.71 -8.86
N ASP A 26 2.95 4.70 -8.14
CA ASP A 26 2.86 4.70 -6.68
C ASP A 26 4.19 4.32 -6.02
N LEU A 27 5.15 3.78 -6.79
CA LEU A 27 6.36 3.14 -6.26
C LEU A 27 7.23 4.10 -5.45
N ALA A 28 7.35 5.37 -5.88
CA ALA A 28 8.10 6.37 -5.13
C ALA A 28 7.48 6.62 -3.74
N ALA A 29 6.16 6.77 -3.66
CA ALA A 29 5.46 6.98 -2.40
C ALA A 29 5.56 5.76 -1.47
N ILE A 30 5.46 4.55 -2.02
CA ILE A 30 5.59 3.30 -1.26
C ILE A 30 7.01 3.17 -0.68
N VAL A 31 8.06 3.39 -1.48
CA VAL A 31 9.44 3.28 -0.99
C VAL A 31 9.76 4.41 -0.01
N ALA A 32 9.22 5.61 -0.20
CA ALA A 32 9.35 6.70 0.77
C ALA A 32 8.74 6.31 2.14
N LEU A 33 7.54 5.72 2.13
CA LEU A 33 6.89 5.23 3.33
C LEU A 33 7.73 4.15 4.04
N LEU A 34 8.25 3.18 3.29
CA LEU A 34 9.13 2.14 3.85
C LEU A 34 10.43 2.72 4.39
N ALA A 35 11.05 3.65 3.66
CA ALA A 35 12.30 4.29 4.06
C ALA A 35 12.14 5.23 5.26
N ASP A 36 10.93 5.70 5.60
CA ASP A 36 10.68 6.49 6.81
C ASP A 36 10.38 5.62 8.05
N ASP A 37 10.09 4.34 7.91
CA ASP A 37 9.95 3.44 9.07
C ASP A 37 11.30 3.25 9.79
N PRO A 38 11.35 3.15 11.15
CA PRO A 38 12.61 2.97 11.89
C PRO A 38 13.49 1.79 11.44
N LEU A 39 12.88 0.68 11.00
CA LEU A 39 13.63 -0.46 10.45
C LEU A 39 13.98 -0.23 8.98
N GLY A 40 13.03 0.31 8.21
CA GLY A 40 13.20 0.56 6.79
C GLY A 40 14.23 1.64 6.45
N ARG A 41 14.42 2.67 7.31
CA ARG A 41 15.50 3.67 7.19
C ARG A 41 16.89 3.08 7.03
N ARG A 42 17.11 1.86 7.55
CA ARG A 42 18.41 1.16 7.50
C ARG A 42 18.52 0.18 6.33
N ARG A 43 17.43 -0.12 5.64
CA ARG A 43 17.32 -1.18 4.63
C ARG A 43 17.04 -0.63 3.24
N GLU A 44 16.21 0.40 3.17
CA GLU A 44 15.75 0.98 1.92
C GLU A 44 16.65 2.11 1.44
N ARG A 45 16.67 2.32 0.12
CA ARG A 45 17.37 3.44 -0.53
C ARG A 45 16.36 4.28 -1.30
N TYR A 46 15.83 5.30 -0.65
CA TYR A 46 15.01 6.30 -1.31
C TYR A 46 15.88 7.42 -1.89
N SER A 47 15.78 7.64 -3.20
CA SER A 47 16.46 8.73 -3.94
C SER A 47 15.61 9.19 -5.11
N ASP A 48 15.97 10.34 -5.71
CA ASP A 48 15.37 10.84 -6.95
C ASP A 48 16.46 10.99 -8.04
N PRO A 49 16.44 10.19 -9.12
CA PRO A 49 15.45 9.14 -9.40
C PRO A 49 15.57 7.94 -8.45
N LEU A 50 14.46 7.21 -8.31
CA LEU A 50 14.41 5.98 -7.52
C LEU A 50 15.34 4.91 -8.15
N PRO A 51 16.08 4.11 -7.36
CA PRO A 51 16.90 3.04 -7.91
C PRO A 51 16.09 2.07 -8.78
N ALA A 52 16.62 1.72 -9.95
CA ALA A 52 15.94 0.87 -10.93
C ALA A 52 15.52 -0.50 -10.37
N SER A 53 16.24 -1.01 -9.37
CA SER A 53 15.96 -2.26 -8.67
C SER A 53 14.53 -2.32 -8.10
N TYR A 54 13.96 -1.19 -7.67
CA TYR A 54 12.58 -1.17 -7.19
C TYR A 54 11.57 -1.38 -8.32
N ARG A 55 11.82 -0.83 -9.50
CA ARG A 55 10.97 -1.03 -10.68
C ARG A 55 11.06 -2.47 -11.18
N GLU A 56 12.27 -3.00 -11.28
CA GLU A 56 12.52 -4.39 -11.68
C GLU A 56 11.84 -5.38 -10.73
N ALA A 57 11.95 -5.14 -9.41
CA ALA A 57 11.27 -5.96 -8.40
C ALA A 57 9.74 -5.85 -8.51
N PHE A 58 9.21 -4.65 -8.70
CA PHE A 58 7.77 -4.44 -8.89
C PHE A 58 7.24 -5.19 -10.12
N GLU A 59 7.95 -5.11 -11.25
CA GLU A 59 7.60 -5.85 -12.48
C GLU A 59 7.73 -7.38 -12.33
N ALA A 60 8.66 -7.85 -11.50
CA ALA A 60 8.78 -9.27 -11.19
C ALA A 60 7.60 -9.76 -10.34
N ILE A 61 7.19 -8.98 -9.33
CA ILE A 61 6.02 -9.26 -8.49
C ILE A 61 4.74 -9.23 -9.33
N ASP A 62 4.57 -8.21 -10.18
CA ASP A 62 3.36 -8.04 -10.99
C ASP A 62 3.13 -9.21 -11.98
N ARG A 63 4.22 -9.82 -12.47
CA ARG A 63 4.19 -10.97 -13.38
C ARG A 63 4.16 -12.32 -12.69
N ASP A 64 4.36 -12.40 -11.38
CA ASP A 64 4.37 -13.67 -10.66
C ASP A 64 2.93 -14.15 -10.41
N PRO A 65 2.50 -15.28 -11.00
CA PRO A 65 1.16 -15.83 -10.77
C PRO A 65 0.98 -16.40 -9.36
N ASN A 66 1.98 -16.34 -8.48
CA ASN A 66 1.83 -16.67 -7.06
C ASN A 66 1.61 -15.43 -6.18
N GLN A 67 1.67 -14.22 -6.77
CA GLN A 67 1.44 -12.94 -6.09
C GLN A 67 0.05 -12.40 -6.44
N PHE A 68 -0.98 -12.99 -5.84
CA PHE A 68 -2.40 -12.69 -6.08
C PHE A 68 -3.10 -11.91 -4.95
N LEU A 69 -2.37 -11.44 -3.93
CA LEU A 69 -2.95 -10.69 -2.81
C LEU A 69 -3.20 -9.22 -3.14
#